data_AF-A0A969HHC9-F1
#
_entry.id   AF-A0A969HHC9-F1
#
_cell.length_a   1.000
_cell.length_b   1.000
_cell.length_c   1.000
_cell.angle_alpha   90.00
_cell.angle_beta   90.00
_cell.angle_gamma   90.00
#
_symmetry.space_group_name_H-M   'P 1'
#
loop_
_entity.id
_entity.type
_entity.pdbx_description
1 polymer ?
#
loop_
_entity_poly.entity_id
_entity_poly.type
_entity_poly.pdbx_seq_one_letter_code
_entity_poly.pdbx_strand_id
1 'polypeptide(L)'
;MAEDRYTDWVIEMRREIASDFCDLLTLLADVYAALGQYPQAIDAGETALRKDPLLESVYRRLMRYHYCQGEKGQALRVYRDCLKLFEELFGESPTLATRELHQAIAGDQPVDCLAKE
;
A
#
# COMPACT_ATOMS: atom_id res chain seq x y z
N MET A 1 27.06 18.15 -23.45
CA MET A 1 27.39 18.21 -22.01
C MET A 1 26.17 17.70 -21.26
N ALA A 2 26.34 16.72 -20.38
CA ALA A 2 25.25 15.96 -19.76
C ALA A 2 24.80 16.57 -18.41
N GLU A 3 24.98 17.87 -18.21
CA GLU A 3 24.72 18.55 -16.94
C GLU A 3 23.26 19.00 -16.78
N ASP A 4 22.49 19.11 -17.87
CA ASP A 4 21.07 19.54 -17.82
C ASP A 4 20.10 18.45 -17.34
N ARG A 5 20.50 17.18 -17.29
CA ARG A 5 19.60 16.06 -16.94
C ARG A 5 19.40 15.89 -15.43
N TYR A 6 20.26 16.50 -14.63
CA TYR A 6 20.30 16.38 -13.16
C TYR A 6 20.31 17.74 -12.47
N THR A 7 19.74 18.77 -13.10
CA THR A 7 19.42 19.98 -12.35
C THR A 7 18.40 19.63 -11.26
N ASP A 8 18.60 20.15 -10.05
CA ASP A 8 17.80 19.78 -8.86
C ASP A 8 16.28 19.90 -9.09
N TRP A 9 15.84 20.85 -9.92
CA TRP A 9 14.43 21.02 -10.28
C TRP A 9 13.84 19.82 -11.04
N VAL A 10 14.62 19.13 -11.87
CA VAL A 10 14.17 17.93 -12.63
C VAL A 10 14.00 16.74 -11.70
N ILE A 11 14.84 16.63 -10.66
CA ILE A 11 14.77 15.56 -9.67
C ILE A 11 13.52 15.76 -8.81
N GLU A 12 13.27 16.98 -8.36
CA GLU A 12 12.10 17.29 -7.53
C GLU A 12 10.80 17.08 -8.31
N MET A 13 10.69 17.59 -9.53
CA MET A 13 9.50 17.40 -10.36
C MET A 13 9.23 15.91 -10.66
N ARG A 14 10.28 15.09 -10.81
CA ARG A 14 10.12 13.63 -10.95
C ARG A 14 9.57 12.97 -9.69
N ARG A 15 9.96 13.43 -8.51
CA ARG A 15 9.44 12.94 -7.23
C ARG A 15 7.98 13.33 -7.06
N GLU A 16 7.62 14.57 -7.36
CA GLU A 16 6.22 15.03 -7.31
C GLU A 16 5.33 14.17 -8.22
N ILE A 17 5.71 14.00 -9.49
CA ILE A 17 4.94 13.17 -10.43
C ILE A 17 4.85 11.70 -9.95
N ALA A 18 5.91 11.16 -9.36
CA ALA A 18 5.88 9.80 -8.82
C ALA A 18 4.93 9.69 -7.62
N SER A 19 4.92 10.69 -6.74
CA SER A 19 4.00 10.76 -5.60
C SER A 19 2.55 10.84 -6.07
N ASP A 20 2.24 11.79 -6.96
CA ASP A 20 0.89 11.97 -7.52
C ASP A 20 0.39 10.69 -8.21
N PHE A 21 1.28 9.98 -8.90
CA PHE A 21 0.96 8.72 -9.54
C PHE A 21 0.62 7.61 -8.54
N CYS A 22 1.36 7.50 -7.43
CA CYS A 22 1.03 6.58 -6.34
C CYS A 22 -0.30 6.93 -5.67
N ASP A 23 -0.57 8.22 -5.46
CA ASP A 23 -1.83 8.69 -4.89
C ASP A 23 -3.02 8.34 -5.80
N LEU A 24 -2.88 8.54 -7.11
CA LEU A 24 -3.90 8.17 -8.09
C LEU A 24 -4.14 6.65 -8.13
N LEU A 25 -3.08 5.83 -8.08
CA LEU A 25 -3.21 4.38 -8.00
C LEU A 25 -3.94 3.94 -6.73
N THR A 26 -3.66 4.59 -5.61
CA THR A 26 -4.32 4.33 -4.33
C THR A 26 -5.81 4.67 -4.40
N LEU A 27 -6.15 5.84 -4.97
CA LEU A 27 -7.55 6.23 -5.20
C LEU A 27 -8.27 5.26 -6.13
N LEU A 28 -7.61 4.84 -7.21
CA LEU A 28 -8.15 3.86 -8.16
C LEU A 28 -8.43 2.52 -7.48
N ALA A 29 -7.53 2.08 -6.60
CA ALA A 29 -7.72 0.88 -5.80
C ALA A 29 -8.95 0.98 -4.89
N ASP A 30 -9.12 2.12 -4.21
CA ASP A 30 -10.29 2.38 -3.36
C ASP A 30 -11.60 2.40 -4.17
N VAL A 31 -11.59 2.95 -5.38
CA VAL A 31 -12.75 2.91 -6.30
C VAL A 31 -13.07 1.47 -6.73
N TYR A 32 -12.08 0.68 -7.12
CA TYR A 32 -12.30 -0.72 -7.47
C TYR A 32 -12.83 -1.53 -6.29
N ALA A 33 -12.29 -1.34 -5.09
CA ALA A 33 -12.78 -1.98 -3.88
C ALA A 33 -14.24 -1.59 -3.59
N ALA A 34 -14.62 -0.33 -3.84
CA ALA A 34 -16.00 0.13 -3.63
C ALA A 34 -16.99 -0.51 -4.61
N LEU A 35 -16.51 -0.91 -5.79
CA LEU A 35 -17.27 -1.66 -6.77
C LEU A 35 -17.25 -3.19 -6.52
N GLY A 36 -16.62 -3.65 -5.43
CA GLY A 36 -16.40 -5.07 -5.14
C GLY A 36 -15.39 -5.76 -6.06
N GLN A 37 -14.65 -4.97 -6.85
CA GLN A 37 -13.66 -5.43 -7.81
C GLN A 37 -12.28 -5.60 -7.14
N TYR A 38 -12.21 -6.45 -6.11
CA TYR A 38 -11.00 -6.64 -5.32
C TYR A 38 -9.75 -7.06 -6.12
N PRO A 39 -9.82 -7.92 -7.16
CA PRO A 39 -8.64 -8.24 -7.97
C PRO A 39 -8.01 -7.00 -8.62
N GLN A 40 -8.84 -6.09 -9.15
CA GLN A 40 -8.37 -4.83 -9.74
C GLN A 40 -7.85 -3.86 -8.69
N ALA A 41 -8.47 -3.83 -7.51
CA ALA A 41 -7.99 -3.03 -6.38
C ALA A 41 -6.59 -3.49 -5.91
N ILE A 42 -6.38 -4.80 -5.84
CA ILE A 42 -5.11 -5.42 -5.47
C ILE A 42 -4.04 -5.09 -6.51
N ASP A 43 -4.30 -5.26 -7.81
CA ASP A 43 -3.33 -4.94 -8.88
C ASP A 43 -2.91 -3.45 -8.86
N ALA A 44 -3.87 -2.54 -8.63
CA ALA A 44 -3.57 -1.12 -8.49
C ALA A 44 -2.68 -0.83 -7.26
N GLY A 45 -2.98 -1.45 -6.11
CA GLY A 45 -2.19 -1.31 -4.88
C GLY A 45 -0.78 -1.92 -5.00
N GLU A 46 -0.65 -3.10 -5.59
CA GLU A 46 0.66 -3.72 -5.88
C GLU A 46 1.48 -2.87 -6.85
N THR A 47 0.82 -2.21 -7.81
CA THR A 47 1.48 -1.27 -8.71
C THR A 47 2.00 -0.04 -7.97
N ALA A 48 1.25 0.49 -7.00
CA ALA A 48 1.72 1.58 -6.14
C ALA A 48 2.94 1.13 -5.32
N LEU A 49 2.92 -0.07 -4.71
CA LEU A 49 4.06 -0.59 -3.95
C LEU A 49 5.30 -0.88 -4.80
N ARG A 50 5.14 -1.25 -6.08
CA ARG A 50 6.28 -1.37 -7.01
C ARG A 50 6.93 -0.01 -7.32
N LYS A 51 6.18 1.09 -7.19
CA LYS A 51 6.69 2.46 -7.40
C LYS A 51 7.30 3.02 -6.12
N ASP A 52 6.59 2.85 -5.01
CA ASP A 52 7.06 3.23 -3.69
C ASP A 52 6.72 2.13 -2.66
N PRO A 53 7.70 1.27 -2.31
CA PRO A 53 7.53 0.23 -1.32
C PRO A 53 7.30 0.74 0.11
N LEU A 54 7.48 2.02 0.39
CA LEU A 54 7.39 2.55 1.76
C LEU A 54 5.97 3.02 2.12
N LEU A 55 5.01 2.91 1.20
CA LEU A 55 3.64 3.34 1.42
C LEU A 55 2.86 2.35 2.30
N GLU A 56 3.02 2.50 3.61
CA GLU A 56 2.37 1.64 4.61
C GLU A 56 0.83 1.67 4.54
N SER A 57 0.26 2.81 4.14
CA SER A 57 -1.18 2.96 3.86
C SER A 57 -1.67 2.02 2.75
N VAL A 58 -0.84 1.75 1.74
CA VAL A 58 -1.17 0.83 0.64
C VAL A 58 -1.11 -0.62 1.11
N TYR A 59 -0.17 -1.00 1.97
CA TYR A 59 -0.17 -2.32 2.60
C TYR A 59 -1.45 -2.57 3.40
N ARG A 60 -1.91 -1.59 4.18
CA ARG A 60 -3.17 -1.69 4.92
C ARG A 60 -4.39 -1.86 4.01
N ARG A 61 -4.43 -1.17 2.86
CA ARG A 61 -5.48 -1.36 1.85
C ARG A 61 -5.46 -2.77 1.27
N LEU A 62 -4.30 -3.25 0.83
CA LEU A 62 -4.15 -4.62 0.31
C LEU A 62 -4.57 -5.68 1.33
N MET A 63 -4.21 -5.50 2.61
CA MET A 63 -4.67 -6.38 3.70
C MET A 63 -6.20 -6.44 3.79
N ARG A 64 -6.88 -5.28 3.71
CA ARG A 64 -8.35 -5.21 3.71
C ARG A 64 -8.96 -5.86 2.48
N TYR A 65 -8.44 -5.58 1.29
CA TYR A 65 -8.99 -6.11 0.05
C TYR A 65 -8.88 -7.64 0.00
N HIS A 66 -7.72 -8.21 0.34
CA HIS A 66 -7.58 -9.67 0.44
C HIS A 66 -8.50 -10.26 1.50
N TYR A 67 -8.64 -9.63 2.67
CA TYR A 67 -9.56 -10.11 3.70
C TYR A 67 -11.02 -10.11 3.22
N CYS A 68 -11.47 -9.02 2.59
CA CYS A 68 -12.83 -8.90 2.05
C CYS A 68 -13.11 -9.83 0.86
N GLN A 69 -12.06 -10.23 0.13
CA GLN A 69 -12.15 -11.28 -0.90
C GLN A 69 -12.22 -12.70 -0.30
N GLY A 70 -12.02 -12.86 1.01
CA GLY A 70 -11.97 -14.16 1.71
C GLY A 70 -10.57 -14.78 1.75
N GLU A 71 -9.54 -14.07 1.30
CA GLU A 71 -8.15 -14.52 1.22
C GLU A 71 -7.32 -14.12 2.45
N LYS A 72 -7.79 -14.48 3.65
CA LYS A 72 -7.10 -14.14 4.92
C LYS A 72 -5.61 -14.47 4.93
N GLY A 73 -5.22 -15.62 4.36
CA GLY A 73 -3.81 -16.02 4.28
C GLY A 73 -2.94 -15.04 3.49
N GLN A 74 -3.49 -14.42 2.44
CA GLN A 74 -2.82 -13.40 1.66
C GLN A 74 -2.77 -12.07 2.41
N ALA A 75 -3.85 -11.66 3.07
CA ALA A 75 -3.84 -10.47 3.91
C ALA A 75 -2.72 -10.53 4.99
N LEU A 76 -2.56 -11.67 5.66
CA LEU A 76 -1.49 -11.89 6.64
C LEU A 76 -0.09 -11.99 5.99
N ARG A 77 -0.01 -12.38 4.70
CA ARG A 77 1.25 -12.34 3.94
C ARG A 77 1.66 -10.90 3.65
N VAL A 78 0.75 -10.06 3.19
CA VAL A 78 0.99 -8.63 2.94
C VAL A 78 1.56 -7.93 4.18
N TYR A 79 0.99 -8.20 5.36
CA TYR A 79 1.54 -7.67 6.62
C TYR A 79 2.98 -8.13 6.89
N ARG A 80 3.28 -9.42 6.69
CA ARG A 80 4.62 -9.97 6.91
C ARG A 80 5.64 -9.37 5.95
N ASP A 81 5.25 -9.12 4.70
CA ASP A 81 6.12 -8.49 3.71
C ASP A 81 6.38 -7.02 4.08
N CYS A 82 5.37 -6.29 4.57
CA CYS A 82 5.53 -4.94 5.14
C CYS A 82 6.47 -4.95 6.35
N LEU A 83 6.26 -5.86 7.30
CA LEU A 83 7.05 -5.96 8.52
C LEU A 83 8.53 -6.18 8.19
N LYS A 84 8.83 -7.15 7.31
CA LYS A 84 10.20 -7.43 6.88
C LYS A 84 10.87 -6.23 6.24
N LEU A 85 10.16 -5.53 5.33
CA LEU A 85 10.72 -4.36 4.66
C LEU A 85 11.07 -3.25 5.66
N PHE A 86 10.19 -2.97 6.62
CA PHE A 86 10.42 -1.91 7.61
C PHE A 86 11.50 -2.30 8.62
N GLU A 87 11.56 -3.56 9.04
CA GLU A 87 12.64 -4.07 9.88
C GLU A 87 14.00 -3.99 9.16
N GLU A 88 14.05 -4.34 7.87
CA GLU A 88 15.28 -4.30 7.06
C GLU A 88 15.78 -2.86 6.80
N LEU A 89 14.87 -1.92 6.55
CA LEU A 89 15.23 -0.54 6.19
C LEU A 89 15.38 0.40 7.38
N PHE A 90 14.57 0.23 8.42
CA PHE A 90 14.51 1.15 9.56
C PHE A 90 14.84 0.50 10.90
N GLY A 91 14.87 -0.84 10.98
CA GLY A 91 15.03 -1.55 12.26
C GLY A 91 13.82 -1.42 13.18
N GLU A 92 12.67 -0.98 12.65
CA GLU A 92 11.44 -0.72 13.40
C GLU A 92 10.26 -1.49 12.83
N SER A 93 9.24 -1.70 13.67
CA SER A 93 7.96 -2.29 13.23
C SER A 93 7.08 -1.26 12.53
N PRO A 94 6.14 -1.70 11.66
CA PRO A 94 5.14 -0.82 11.07
C PRO A 94 4.28 -0.13 12.13
N THR A 95 3.59 0.94 11.72
CA THR A 95 2.74 1.76 12.57
C THR A 95 1.73 0.93 13.37
N LEU A 96 1.24 1.54 14.46
CA LEU A 96 0.23 0.92 15.31
C LEU A 96 -1.03 0.52 14.51
N ALA A 97 -1.51 1.38 13.61
CA ALA A 97 -2.70 1.11 12.79
C ALA A 97 -2.56 -0.16 11.94
N THR A 98 -1.36 -0.43 11.40
CA THR A 98 -1.10 -1.64 10.61
C THR A 98 -1.06 -2.90 11.47
N ARG A 99 -0.47 -2.80 12.67
CA ARG A 99 -0.43 -3.89 13.64
C ARG A 99 -1.82 -4.23 14.16
N GLU A 100 -2.64 -3.22 14.47
CA GLU A 100 -4.03 -3.39 14.89
C GLU A 100 -4.87 -4.05 13.79
N LEU A 101 -4.72 -3.61 12.54
CA LEU A 101 -5.38 -4.23 11.40
C LEU A 101 -4.99 -5.71 11.25
N HIS A 102 -3.70 -6.02 11.38
CA HIS A 102 -3.22 -7.41 11.37
C HIS A 102 -3.86 -8.23 12.49
N GLN A 103 -3.93 -7.70 13.71
CA GLN A 103 -4.56 -8.38 14.85
C GLN A 103 -6.05 -8.62 14.62
N ALA A 104 -6.77 -7.64 14.06
CA ALA A 104 -8.18 -7.76 13.71
C ALA A 104 -8.40 -8.88 12.68
N ILE A 105 -7.62 -8.88 11.59
CA ILE A 105 -7.69 -9.92 10.54
C ILE A 105 -7.32 -11.30 11.11
N ALA A 106 -6.27 -11.38 11.92
CA ALA A 106 -5.85 -12.64 12.56
C ALA A 106 -6.96 -13.20 13.48
N GLY A 107 -7.58 -12.31 14.26
CA GLY A 107 -8.71 -12.61 15.15
C GLY A 107 -10.06 -12.82 14.44
N ASP A 108 -10.11 -12.71 13.12
CA ASP A 108 -11.32 -12.84 12.30
C ASP A 108 -12.42 -11.82 12.67
N GLN A 109 -11.99 -10.64 13.11
CA GLN A 109 -12.89 -9.54 13.38
C GLN A 109 -13.33 -8.91 12.05
N PRO A 110 -14.59 -8.45 11.95
CA PRO A 110 -15.07 -7.81 10.73
C PRO A 110 -14.25 -6.53 10.47
N VAL A 111 -13.61 -6.48 9.31
CA VAL A 111 -12.82 -5.34 8.85
C VAL A 111 -13.56 -4.65 7.71
N ASP A 112 -13.64 -3.32 7.75
CA ASP A 112 -14.21 -2.53 6.65
C ASP A 112 -13.29 -2.53 5.43
N CYS A 113 -13.87 -2.75 4.25
CA CYS A 113 -13.14 -2.86 2.99
C CYS A 113 -12.71 -1.49 2.41
N LEU A 114 -13.28 -0.38 2.90
CA LEU A 114 -13.14 0.97 2.35
C LEU A 114 -12.67 2.00 3.38
N ALA A 115 -11.96 1.56 4.42
CA ALA A 115 -11.60 2.44 5.53
C ALA A 115 -10.88 3.69 5.00
N LYS A 116 -11.55 4.84 5.07
CA LYS A 116 -10.95 6.14 4.82
C LYS A 116 -9.95 6.38 5.94
N GLU A 117 -8.68 6.50 5.58
CA GLU A 117 -7.61 6.91 6.50
C GLU A 117 -7.66 8.41 6.79
#